data_AF-A0A1M5PVJ0-F1
#
_entry.id   AF-A0A1M5PVJ0-F1
#
_cell.length_a   1.000
_cell.length_b   1.000
_cell.length_c   1.000
_cell.angle_alpha   90.00
_cell.angle_beta   90.00
_cell.angle_gamma   90.00
#
_symmetry.space_group_name_H-M   'P 1'
#
loop_
_entity.id
_entity.type
_entity.pdbx_description
1 polymer ?
#
loop_
_entity_poly.entity_id
_entity_poly.type
_entity_poly.pdbx_seq_one_letter_code
_entity_poly.pdbx_strand_id
1 'polypeptide(L)'
;MKAHNLIILLPLIFSININCSGKEAHTNLPANNINVEKERASDSFTFIIPLHYNNKEYSIQLLCEKDSVYTNVSSITSNLPLPKEFYTILQDNFNSSTGLINTDYESAYENYKNLKFKRTDFVEYEKKYVREFSSKLLYIFDVDQDGYEDILLLDLQNSMRDNDVYVMFKGGKNGISLEENFFNKAAFYGWDKTGKYLITGMSDAGERKLYKNQVVGDKLKRVDQCTEYAVSDKFCW
;
A
#
# COMPACT_ATOMS: atom_id res chain seq x y z
N MET A 1 -32.86 21.96 -27.74
CA MET A 1 -32.70 20.65 -27.06
C MET A 1 -31.24 20.52 -26.61
N LYS A 2 -30.98 20.49 -25.31
CA LYS A 2 -29.62 20.35 -24.73
C LYS A 2 -29.49 18.95 -24.15
N ALA A 3 -28.63 18.13 -24.74
CA ALA A 3 -28.29 16.81 -24.23
C ALA A 3 -27.41 16.96 -22.98
N HIS A 4 -27.86 16.37 -21.86
CA HIS A 4 -27.06 16.23 -20.64
C HIS A 4 -26.60 14.77 -20.58
N ASN A 5 -25.28 14.56 -20.59
CA ASN A 5 -24.70 13.24 -20.34
C ASN A 5 -24.71 13.01 -18.84
N LEU A 6 -25.53 12.05 -18.40
CA LEU A 6 -25.58 11.53 -17.05
C LEU A 6 -24.54 10.41 -16.94
N ILE A 7 -23.44 10.65 -16.24
CA ILE A 7 -22.49 9.60 -15.85
C ILE A 7 -23.01 8.99 -14.55
N ILE A 8 -23.64 7.83 -14.66
CA ILE A 8 -24.04 7.01 -13.52
C ILE A 8 -22.82 6.13 -13.14
N LEU A 9 -22.19 6.43 -12.02
CA LEU A 9 -21.29 5.48 -11.33
C LEU A 9 -22.15 4.42 -10.63
N LEU A 10 -22.11 3.19 -11.14
CA LEU A 10 -22.65 1.99 -10.51
C LEU A 10 -21.56 1.33 -9.64
N PRO A 11 -21.78 1.09 -8.35
CA PRO A 11 -20.95 0.15 -7.59
C PRO A 11 -21.45 -1.27 -7.90
N LEU A 12 -20.72 -2.00 -8.76
CA LEU A 12 -20.94 -3.43 -8.96
C LEU A 12 -20.35 -4.19 -7.76
N ILE A 13 -21.24 -4.58 -6.84
CA ILE A 13 -20.97 -5.58 -5.82
C ILE A 13 -21.00 -6.95 -6.51
N PHE A 14 -19.82 -7.50 -6.82
CA PHE A 14 -19.69 -8.91 -7.17
C PHE A 14 -19.49 -9.74 -5.90
N SER A 15 -20.52 -10.51 -5.55
CA SER A 15 -20.40 -11.72 -4.74
C SER A 15 -19.70 -12.79 -5.59
N ILE A 16 -18.52 -13.24 -5.17
CA ILE A 16 -17.87 -14.42 -5.75
C ILE A 16 -17.78 -15.49 -4.67
N ASN A 17 -18.57 -16.56 -4.88
CA ASN A 17 -18.41 -17.88 -4.30
C ASN A 17 -16.97 -18.35 -4.48
N ILE A 18 -16.29 -18.74 -3.39
CA ILE A 18 -15.07 -19.54 -3.49
C ILE A 18 -15.35 -20.89 -2.85
N ASN A 19 -15.48 -21.88 -3.72
CA ASN A 19 -15.42 -23.30 -3.41
C ASN A 19 -13.96 -23.63 -3.06
N CYS A 20 -13.64 -23.74 -1.79
CA CYS A 20 -12.32 -24.22 -1.34
C CYS A 20 -12.30 -25.74 -1.34
N SER A 21 -11.81 -26.35 -2.43
CA SER A 21 -11.27 -27.71 -2.35
C SER A 21 -9.92 -27.63 -1.64
N GLY A 22 -9.93 -27.89 -0.33
CA GLY A 22 -8.71 -28.21 0.40
C GLY A 22 -8.18 -29.55 -0.08
N LYS A 23 -7.04 -29.56 -0.77
CA LYS A 23 -6.22 -30.77 -0.84
C LYS A 23 -5.31 -30.77 0.38
N GLU A 24 -5.80 -31.38 1.45
CA GLU A 24 -4.93 -31.90 2.51
C GLU A 24 -4.00 -32.94 1.88
N ALA A 25 -2.71 -32.63 1.77
CA ALA A 25 -1.70 -33.60 1.43
C ALA A 25 -1.20 -34.28 2.71
N HIS A 26 -2.01 -35.18 3.26
CA HIS A 26 -1.53 -36.14 4.27
C HIS A 26 -0.96 -37.37 3.55
N THR A 27 0.36 -37.44 3.42
CA THR A 27 1.04 -38.69 3.04
C THR A 27 1.47 -39.45 4.29
N ASN A 28 0.68 -40.46 4.66
CA ASN A 28 1.14 -41.58 5.48
C ASN A 28 1.72 -42.65 4.55
N LEU A 29 2.95 -43.12 4.80
CA LEU A 29 3.51 -44.42 4.34
C LEU A 29 4.77 -44.74 5.19
N PRO A 30 5.21 -46.02 5.25
CA PRO A 30 5.41 -46.76 6.49
C PRO A 30 6.84 -46.68 7.04
N ALA A 31 6.97 -47.09 8.29
CA ALA A 31 8.22 -47.14 9.04
C ALA A 31 9.34 -47.89 8.28
N ASN A 32 10.44 -47.17 8.01
CA ASN A 32 11.76 -47.77 7.87
C ASN A 32 12.83 -46.82 8.41
N ASN A 33 13.65 -47.37 9.30
CA ASN A 33 14.72 -46.71 10.02
C ASN A 33 15.82 -46.23 9.07
N ILE A 34 15.89 -44.93 8.81
CA ILE A 34 17.09 -44.23 8.38
C ILE A 34 17.10 -42.89 9.12
N ASN A 35 18.13 -42.63 9.92
CA ASN A 35 18.43 -41.31 10.47
C ASN A 35 18.85 -40.41 9.31
N VAL A 36 17.87 -39.92 8.58
CA VAL A 36 18.00 -38.70 7.77
C VAL A 36 17.71 -37.58 8.75
N GLU A 37 18.63 -36.63 8.92
CA GLU A 37 18.28 -35.33 9.48
C GLU A 37 17.11 -34.83 8.63
N LYS A 38 15.89 -34.97 9.15
CA LYS A 38 14.73 -34.34 8.57
C LYS A 38 15.03 -32.85 8.68
N GLU A 39 15.40 -32.22 7.57
CA GLU A 39 15.10 -30.82 7.37
C GLU A 39 13.66 -30.66 7.84
N ARG A 40 13.47 -29.96 8.95
CA ARG A 40 12.12 -29.59 9.38
C ARG A 40 11.55 -28.85 8.19
N ALA A 41 10.47 -29.38 7.60
CA ALA A 41 9.68 -28.61 6.66
C ALA A 41 9.42 -27.26 7.33
N SER A 42 9.99 -26.20 6.75
CA SER A 42 9.79 -24.86 7.30
C SER A 42 8.30 -24.59 7.19
N ASP A 43 7.64 -24.45 8.34
CA ASP A 43 6.24 -24.03 8.40
C ASP A 43 6.19 -22.67 7.68
N SER A 44 5.58 -22.65 6.50
CA SER A 44 5.45 -21.44 5.69
C SER A 44 4.06 -21.36 5.07
N PHE A 45 3.62 -20.14 4.78
CA PHE A 45 2.42 -19.87 4.00
C PHE A 45 2.63 -18.66 3.10
N THR A 46 1.95 -18.66 1.95
CA THR A 46 1.93 -17.52 1.06
C THR A 46 0.64 -16.73 1.25
N PHE A 47 0.78 -15.43 1.48
CA PHE A 47 -0.33 -14.50 1.46
C PHE A 47 -0.36 -13.75 0.13
N ILE A 48 -1.54 -13.70 -0.50
CA ILE A 48 -1.74 -13.10 -1.83
C ILE A 48 -2.57 -11.83 -1.68
N ILE A 49 -1.99 -10.72 -2.13
CA ILE A 49 -2.58 -9.40 -2.16
C ILE A 49 -3.07 -9.15 -3.59
N PRO A 50 -4.39 -9.13 -3.86
CA PRO A 50 -4.89 -8.74 -5.16
C PRO A 50 -4.58 -7.26 -5.43
N LEU A 51 -4.22 -6.96 -6.67
CA LEU A 51 -3.82 -5.64 -7.13
C LEU A 51 -4.50 -5.35 -8.46
N HIS A 52 -5.26 -4.27 -8.54
CA HIS A 52 -5.83 -3.82 -9.82
C HIS A 52 -4.94 -2.71 -10.38
N TYR A 53 -4.37 -2.91 -11.56
CA TYR A 53 -3.48 -1.93 -12.23
C TYR A 53 -3.80 -1.86 -13.72
N ASN A 54 -4.05 -0.66 -14.26
CA ASN A 54 -4.39 -0.37 -15.64
C ASN A 54 -5.45 -1.33 -16.23
N ASN A 55 -6.58 -1.48 -15.53
CA ASN A 55 -7.70 -2.36 -15.89
C ASN A 55 -7.35 -3.86 -15.95
N LYS A 56 -6.29 -4.30 -15.27
CA LYS A 56 -5.86 -5.70 -15.21
C LYS A 56 -5.60 -6.15 -13.78
N GLU A 57 -5.92 -7.40 -13.51
CA GLU A 57 -5.70 -8.04 -12.22
C GLU A 57 -4.26 -8.57 -12.11
N TYR A 58 -3.62 -8.17 -11.03
CA TYR A 58 -2.29 -8.56 -10.60
C TYR A 58 -2.34 -9.00 -9.14
N SER A 59 -1.21 -9.45 -8.62
CA SER A 59 -1.07 -9.82 -7.23
C SER A 59 0.34 -9.64 -6.73
N ILE A 60 0.48 -9.14 -5.51
CA ILE A 60 1.70 -9.20 -4.72
C ILE A 60 1.61 -10.44 -3.83
N GLN A 61 2.65 -11.26 -3.79
CA GLN A 61 2.74 -12.46 -2.97
C GLN A 61 3.80 -12.26 -1.90
N LEU A 62 3.42 -12.50 -0.64
CA LEU A 62 4.30 -12.49 0.51
C LEU A 62 4.50 -13.94 0.96
N LEU A 63 5.74 -14.41 0.97
CA LEU A 63 6.10 -15.66 1.63
C LEU A 63 6.36 -15.36 3.11
N CYS A 64 5.56 -15.98 3.96
CA CYS A 64 5.70 -15.90 5.41
C CYS A 64 6.29 -17.21 5.92
N GLU A 65 7.33 -17.11 6.73
CA GLU A 65 8.03 -18.25 7.33
C GLU A 65 7.99 -18.14 8.85
N LYS A 66 7.92 -19.30 9.50
CA LYS A 66 8.01 -19.40 10.95
C LYS A 66 9.45 -19.23 11.41
N ASP A 67 9.68 -18.21 12.22
CA ASP A 67 10.91 -18.00 12.98
C ASP A 67 10.63 -18.24 14.47
N SER A 68 10.89 -19.47 14.94
CA SER A 68 10.53 -19.94 16.28
C SER A 68 9.00 -19.90 16.52
N VAL A 69 8.49 -18.97 17.31
CA VAL A 69 7.04 -18.70 17.49
C VAL A 69 6.55 -17.52 16.64
N TYR A 70 7.48 -16.77 16.03
CA TYR A 70 7.20 -15.58 15.24
C TYR A 70 6.96 -15.90 13.77
N THR A 71 6.26 -15.00 13.09
CA THR A 71 6.16 -15.00 11.62
C THR A 71 7.09 -13.94 11.08
N ASN A 72 7.85 -14.28 10.05
CA ASN A 72 8.66 -13.34 9.30
C ASN A 72 8.25 -13.34 7.83
N VAL A 73 8.34 -12.20 7.15
CA VAL A 73 8.18 -12.10 5.69
C VAL A 73 9.55 -12.37 5.07
N SER A 74 9.71 -13.56 4.47
CA SER A 74 10.99 -14.00 3.90
C SER A 74 11.20 -13.54 2.46
N SER A 75 10.12 -13.39 1.69
CA SER A 75 10.18 -12.85 0.34
C SER A 75 8.90 -12.17 -0.11
N ILE A 76 9.05 -11.23 -1.03
CA ILE A 76 7.97 -10.48 -1.66
C ILE A 76 8.14 -10.59 -3.17
N THR A 77 7.10 -11.02 -3.88
CA THR A 77 7.10 -11.12 -5.33
C THR A 77 5.80 -10.55 -5.91
N SER A 78 5.78 -10.27 -7.22
CA SER A 78 4.58 -9.81 -7.90
C SER A 78 4.56 -10.35 -9.33
N ASN A 79 3.36 -10.58 -9.86
CA ASN A 79 3.18 -10.83 -11.30
C ASN A 79 3.06 -9.53 -12.11
N LEU A 80 3.01 -8.37 -11.45
CA LEU A 80 3.24 -7.06 -12.05
C LEU A 80 4.75 -6.77 -12.01
N PRO A 81 5.40 -6.49 -13.17
CA PRO A 81 6.80 -6.10 -13.19
C PRO A 81 7.00 -4.76 -12.48
N LEU A 82 7.54 -4.81 -11.27
CA LEU A 82 7.80 -3.64 -10.42
C LEU A 82 9.32 -3.45 -10.24
N PRO A 83 9.80 -2.20 -10.11
CA PRO A 83 11.20 -1.93 -9.79
C PRO A 83 11.64 -2.59 -8.48
N LYS A 84 12.94 -2.88 -8.35
CA LYS A 84 13.51 -3.54 -7.16
C LYS A 84 13.21 -2.75 -5.88
N GLU A 85 13.26 -1.42 -5.99
CA GLU A 85 13.05 -0.46 -4.91
C GLU A 85 11.66 -0.59 -4.29
N PHE A 86 10.65 -0.98 -5.09
CA PHE A 86 9.31 -1.27 -4.58
C PHE A 86 9.34 -2.39 -3.53
N TYR A 87 9.99 -3.49 -3.87
CA TYR A 87 10.10 -4.64 -2.97
C TYR A 87 10.94 -4.32 -1.74
N THR A 88 12.00 -3.52 -1.88
CA THR A 88 12.82 -3.05 -0.76
C THR A 88 12.00 -2.22 0.22
N ILE A 89 11.31 -1.17 -0.25
CA ILE A 89 10.48 -0.32 0.61
C ILE A 89 9.38 -1.15 1.29
N LEU A 90 8.74 -2.06 0.54
CA LEU A 90 7.68 -2.88 1.09
C LEU A 90 8.21 -3.82 2.18
N GLN A 91 9.37 -4.45 1.98
CA GLN A 91 10.02 -5.28 3.00
C GLN A 91 10.41 -4.45 4.24
N ASP A 92 10.95 -3.25 4.06
CA ASP A 92 11.32 -2.36 5.16
C ASP A 92 10.09 -1.90 5.96
N ASN A 93 8.96 -1.66 5.29
CA ASN A 93 7.69 -1.37 5.95
C ASN A 93 7.19 -2.54 6.82
N PHE A 94 7.29 -3.77 6.31
CA PHE A 94 6.96 -4.98 7.09
C PHE A 94 7.87 -5.14 8.31
N ASN A 95 9.17 -4.93 8.14
CA ASN A 95 10.15 -5.03 9.23
C ASN A 95 9.93 -3.97 10.31
N SER A 96 9.59 -2.74 9.90
CA SER A 96 9.38 -1.61 10.81
C SER A 96 8.07 -1.72 11.60
N SER A 97 7.10 -2.46 11.08
CA SER A 97 5.76 -2.52 11.64
C SER A 97 5.55 -3.80 12.44
N THR A 98 6.21 -3.91 13.59
CA THR A 98 6.21 -5.10 14.47
C THR A 98 4.82 -5.51 14.98
N GLY A 99 3.82 -4.62 14.96
CA GLY A 99 2.42 -4.93 15.30
C GLY A 99 1.56 -5.41 14.13
N LEU A 100 2.06 -5.36 12.89
CA LEU A 100 1.29 -5.71 11.70
C LEU A 100 1.42 -7.19 11.35
N ILE A 101 2.53 -7.84 11.69
CA ILE A 101 2.64 -9.28 11.58
C ILE A 101 2.27 -9.82 12.95
N ASN A 102 1.14 -10.55 13.06
CA ASN A 102 0.82 -11.23 14.32
C ASN A 102 2.07 -11.98 14.78
N THR A 103 2.55 -11.64 15.98
CA THR A 103 3.80 -12.19 16.51
C THR A 103 3.71 -13.69 16.74
N ASP A 104 2.50 -14.26 16.76
CA ASP A 104 2.27 -15.70 16.78
C ASP A 104 1.94 -16.21 15.38
N TYR A 105 2.64 -17.26 14.96
CA TYR A 105 2.53 -17.84 13.61
C TYR A 105 1.15 -18.43 13.31
N GLU A 106 0.51 -19.11 14.26
CA GLU A 106 -0.80 -19.71 14.05
C GLU A 106 -1.88 -18.63 13.88
N SER A 107 -1.81 -17.59 14.71
CA SER A 107 -2.65 -16.40 14.61
C SER A 107 -2.43 -15.63 13.32
N ALA A 108 -1.18 -15.50 12.86
CA ALA A 108 -0.87 -14.91 11.56
C ALA A 108 -1.52 -15.72 10.44
N TYR A 109 -1.29 -17.03 10.41
CA TYR A 109 -1.82 -17.92 9.40
C TYR A 109 -3.35 -17.87 9.31
N GLU A 110 -4.08 -18.07 10.42
CA GLU A 110 -5.55 -18.05 10.39
C GLU A 110 -6.12 -16.66 10.12
N ASN A 111 -5.44 -15.59 10.54
CA ASN A 111 -5.85 -14.22 10.21
C ASN A 111 -5.70 -13.95 8.70
N TYR A 112 -4.54 -14.25 8.12
CA TYR A 112 -4.25 -13.97 6.71
C TYR A 112 -4.99 -14.86 5.72
N LYS A 113 -5.22 -16.13 6.08
CA LYS A 113 -6.04 -17.08 5.30
C LYS A 113 -7.45 -16.54 5.00
N ASN A 114 -8.00 -15.73 5.91
CA ASN A 114 -9.39 -15.25 5.83
C ASN A 114 -9.52 -13.79 5.35
N LEU A 115 -8.41 -13.05 5.20
CA LEU A 115 -8.45 -11.63 4.84
C LEU A 115 -7.97 -11.36 3.42
N LYS A 116 -8.84 -10.81 2.57
CA LYS A 116 -8.49 -10.33 1.23
C LYS A 116 -7.93 -8.90 1.32
N PHE A 117 -6.63 -8.70 1.63
CA PHE A 117 -6.00 -7.37 1.76
C PHE A 117 -6.89 -6.29 2.43
N LYS A 118 -7.73 -6.72 3.38
CA LYS A 118 -8.72 -5.89 4.06
C LYS A 118 -8.26 -5.54 5.46
N ARG A 119 -6.96 -5.67 5.71
CA ARG A 119 -6.36 -5.08 6.90
C ARG A 119 -6.26 -3.58 6.65
N THR A 120 -7.27 -2.85 7.12
CA THR A 120 -7.27 -1.38 7.29
C THR A 120 -6.12 -0.91 8.20
N ASP A 121 -5.43 -1.85 8.84
CA ASP A 121 -4.31 -1.71 9.75
C ASP A 121 -2.98 -1.37 9.07
N PHE A 122 -2.84 -1.51 7.74
CA PHE A 122 -1.55 -1.21 7.10
C PHE A 122 -1.19 0.28 7.15
N VAL A 123 -2.18 1.17 7.36
CA VAL A 123 -2.07 2.40 8.14
C VAL A 123 -3.48 2.81 8.56
N GLU A 124 -3.77 2.89 9.85
CA GLU A 124 -4.96 3.62 10.31
C GLU A 124 -4.50 4.80 11.17
N TYR A 125 -4.83 6.02 10.75
CA TYR A 125 -5.32 6.99 11.72
C TYR A 125 -6.42 7.86 11.13
N GLU A 126 -7.65 7.63 11.59
CA GLU A 126 -8.74 8.57 11.41
C GLU A 126 -8.62 9.70 12.45
N LYS A 127 -8.33 10.90 11.97
CA LYS A 127 -9.08 12.07 12.44
C LYS A 127 -9.16 13.12 11.34
N LYS A 128 -10.30 13.08 10.64
CA LYS A 128 -10.72 14.13 9.71
C LYS A 128 -11.15 15.35 10.51
N TYR A 129 -10.63 16.51 10.15
CA TYR A 129 -11.48 17.65 9.81
C TYR A 129 -10.87 18.36 8.58
N VAL A 130 -11.49 18.04 7.43
CA VAL A 130 -11.32 18.58 6.07
C VAL A 130 -10.24 17.88 5.18
N ARG A 131 -10.71 17.38 4.01
CA ARG A 131 -10.01 16.62 2.94
C ARG A 131 -9.80 15.12 3.20
N GLU A 132 -10.19 14.32 2.22
CA GLU A 132 -10.39 12.86 2.31
C GLU A 132 -9.08 12.05 2.25
N PHE A 133 -8.06 12.47 2.98
CA PHE A 133 -6.82 11.73 3.05
C PHE A 133 -6.80 10.83 4.28
N SER A 134 -6.75 9.53 4.04
CA SER A 134 -6.45 8.52 5.06
C SER A 134 -5.16 7.86 4.62
N SER A 135 -4.09 7.95 5.39
CA SER A 135 -2.83 7.29 5.03
C SER A 135 -3.06 5.81 4.71
N LYS A 136 -2.41 5.30 3.66
CA LYS A 136 -2.52 3.91 3.22
C LYS A 136 -1.13 3.44 2.84
N LEU A 137 -0.87 2.15 2.98
CA LEU A 137 0.37 1.58 2.48
C LEU A 137 0.56 1.84 0.98
N LEU A 138 -0.52 1.77 0.21
CA LEU A 138 -0.47 1.81 -1.25
C LEU A 138 -1.64 2.64 -1.83
N TYR A 139 -1.32 3.53 -2.75
CA TYR A 139 -2.27 4.12 -3.69
C TYR A 139 -1.94 3.71 -5.11
N ILE A 140 -2.99 3.47 -5.90
CA ILE A 140 -2.88 3.27 -7.34
C ILE A 140 -3.83 4.27 -7.99
N PHE A 141 -3.26 5.22 -8.73
CA PHE A 141 -4.00 6.34 -9.31
C PHE A 141 -3.15 7.01 -10.40
N ASP A 142 -3.77 7.48 -11.47
CA ASP A 142 -3.12 8.30 -12.51
C ASP A 142 -2.88 9.72 -11.97
N VAL A 143 -1.68 9.98 -11.41
CA VAL A 143 -1.39 11.18 -10.62
C VAL A 143 -1.19 12.41 -11.52
N ASP A 144 -0.61 12.22 -12.70
CA ASP A 144 -0.29 13.30 -13.63
C ASP A 144 -1.26 13.41 -14.83
N GLN A 145 -2.26 12.52 -14.91
CA GLN A 145 -3.30 12.46 -15.93
C GLN A 145 -2.77 12.08 -17.32
N ASP A 146 -1.72 11.27 -17.38
CA ASP A 146 -1.15 10.79 -18.63
C ASP A 146 -1.86 9.55 -19.21
N GLY A 147 -2.82 9.00 -18.47
CA GLY A 147 -3.62 7.83 -18.84
C GLY A 147 -3.05 6.49 -18.37
N TYR A 148 -1.94 6.50 -17.64
CA TYR A 148 -1.39 5.32 -16.95
C TYR A 148 -1.51 5.51 -15.44
N GLU A 149 -1.96 4.47 -14.74
CA GLU A 149 -1.95 4.50 -13.28
C GLU A 149 -0.51 4.54 -12.74
N ASP A 150 -0.26 5.39 -11.76
CA ASP A 150 0.96 5.41 -10.95
C ASP A 150 0.74 4.65 -9.65
N ILE A 151 1.84 4.31 -8.98
CA ILE A 151 1.81 3.69 -7.66
C ILE A 151 2.50 4.61 -6.65
N LEU A 152 1.78 5.02 -5.60
CA LEU A 152 2.37 5.68 -4.44
C LEU A 152 2.50 4.65 -3.31
N LEU A 153 3.73 4.29 -2.96
CA LEU A 153 4.04 3.39 -1.86
C LEU A 153 4.51 4.21 -0.66
N LEU A 154 3.89 4.00 0.50
CA LEU A 154 4.35 4.60 1.75
C LEU A 154 5.77 4.14 2.06
N ASP A 155 6.61 5.06 2.53
CA ASP A 155 7.96 4.77 2.99
C ASP A 155 8.02 5.06 4.50
N LEU A 156 7.77 4.04 5.32
CA LEU A 156 7.72 4.19 6.77
C LEU A 156 9.07 4.57 7.36
N GLN A 157 10.18 4.15 6.74
CA GLN A 157 11.52 4.45 7.23
C GLN A 157 11.83 5.95 7.13
N ASN A 158 11.34 6.61 6.07
CA ASN A 158 11.50 8.04 5.89
C ASN A 158 10.31 8.87 6.41
N SER A 159 9.25 8.22 6.88
CA SER A 159 8.10 8.89 7.49
C SER A 159 8.36 9.26 8.95
N MET A 160 7.71 10.32 9.41
CA MET A 160 7.71 10.72 10.82
C MET A 160 6.28 10.85 11.33
N ARG A 161 6.14 10.99 12.65
CA ARG A 161 4.83 11.29 13.26
C ARG A 161 4.21 12.51 12.54
N ASP A 162 2.97 12.34 12.08
CA ASP A 162 2.17 13.34 11.34
C ASP A 162 2.73 13.75 9.95
N ASN A 163 3.71 13.00 9.43
CA ASN A 163 4.41 13.28 8.17
C ASN A 163 4.67 11.99 7.38
N ASP A 164 3.64 11.52 6.66
CA ASP A 164 3.75 10.33 5.82
C ASP A 164 4.43 10.65 4.49
N VAL A 165 5.58 10.02 4.24
CA VAL A 165 6.35 10.17 3.01
C VAL A 165 6.01 9.01 2.08
N TYR A 166 5.70 9.35 0.83
CA TYR A 166 5.42 8.37 -0.22
C TYR A 166 6.50 8.42 -1.28
N VAL A 167 6.75 7.27 -1.90
CA VAL A 167 7.61 7.12 -3.07
C VAL A 167 6.71 6.86 -4.28
N MET A 168 6.96 7.57 -5.37
CA MET A 168 6.21 7.42 -6.61
C MET A 168 6.91 6.43 -7.53
N PHE A 169 6.16 5.43 -7.98
CA PHE A 169 6.52 4.57 -9.08
C PHE A 169 5.62 4.95 -10.26
N LYS A 170 6.21 5.66 -11.21
CA LYS A 170 5.53 6.21 -12.38
C LYS A 170 5.12 5.10 -13.34
N GLY A 171 3.85 5.09 -13.70
CA GLY A 171 3.30 4.24 -14.74
C GLY A 171 3.61 4.80 -16.13
N GLY A 172 3.71 3.93 -17.12
CA GLY A 172 3.87 4.36 -18.49
C GLY A 172 3.78 3.23 -19.49
N LYS A 173 3.83 3.59 -20.78
CA LYS A 173 3.76 2.63 -21.89
C LYS A 173 4.80 1.51 -21.80
N ASN A 174 5.96 1.81 -21.23
CA ASN A 174 7.09 0.88 -21.13
C ASN A 174 7.14 0.11 -19.80
N GLY A 175 6.14 0.25 -18.94
CA GLY A 175 6.11 -0.35 -17.61
C GLY A 175 6.17 0.68 -16.50
N ILE A 176 6.62 0.24 -15.33
CA ILE A 176 6.65 1.06 -14.11
C ILE A 176 8.11 1.39 -13.79
N SER A 177 8.41 2.65 -13.50
CA SER A 177 9.75 3.12 -13.09
C SER A 177 9.69 3.92 -11.81
N LEU A 178 10.75 3.89 -11.01
CA LEU A 178 10.87 4.76 -9.84
C LEU A 178 11.04 6.23 -10.29
N GLU A 179 10.21 7.13 -9.76
CA GLU A 179 10.39 8.58 -9.93
C GLU A 179 11.10 9.16 -8.70
N GLU A 180 12.42 9.33 -8.83
CA GLU A 180 13.24 9.82 -7.73
C GLU A 180 12.86 11.25 -7.33
N ASN A 181 12.69 11.47 -6.03
CA ASN A 181 12.44 12.79 -5.46
C ASN A 181 11.16 13.50 -5.94
N PHE A 182 10.15 12.79 -6.46
CA PHE A 182 8.87 13.39 -6.86
C PHE A 182 8.27 14.30 -5.77
N PHE A 183 8.24 13.82 -4.53
CA PHE A 183 7.81 14.61 -3.36
C PHE A 183 8.94 15.38 -2.68
N ASN A 184 10.21 15.19 -3.08
CA ASN A 184 11.40 15.76 -2.44
C ASN A 184 11.38 15.64 -0.90
N LYS A 185 11.01 14.46 -0.38
CA LYS A 185 10.84 14.14 1.05
C LYS A 185 9.73 14.93 1.78
N ALA A 186 8.90 15.69 1.07
CA ALA A 186 7.71 16.28 1.67
C ALA A 186 6.69 15.19 2.01
N ALA A 187 5.98 15.37 3.12
CA ALA A 187 4.85 14.51 3.45
C ALA A 187 3.72 14.72 2.44
N PHE A 188 3.01 13.65 2.13
CA PHE A 188 1.83 13.67 1.28
C PHE A 188 0.58 13.69 2.14
N TYR A 189 -0.28 14.69 1.92
CA TYR A 189 -1.54 14.91 2.65
C TYR A 189 -2.77 14.71 1.75
N GLY A 190 -2.60 14.04 0.61
CA GLY A 190 -3.69 13.71 -0.31
C GLY A 190 -3.96 14.76 -1.37
N TRP A 191 -5.19 14.80 -1.84
CA TRP A 191 -5.64 15.68 -2.91
C TRP A 191 -6.49 16.83 -2.37
N ASP A 192 -6.55 17.92 -3.11
CA ASP A 192 -7.53 18.97 -2.87
C ASP A 192 -8.96 18.47 -3.18
N LYS A 193 -9.98 19.24 -2.78
CA LYS A 193 -11.40 18.89 -3.00
C LYS A 193 -11.78 18.69 -4.47
N THR A 194 -10.96 19.17 -5.41
CA THR A 194 -11.20 19.01 -6.85
C THR A 194 -10.55 17.74 -7.41
N GLY A 195 -9.69 17.08 -6.64
CA GLY A 195 -8.85 15.97 -7.09
C GLY A 195 -7.70 16.40 -8.03
N LYS A 196 -7.61 17.69 -8.38
CA LYS A 196 -6.65 18.17 -9.39
C LYS A 196 -5.28 18.53 -8.83
N TYR A 197 -5.20 18.79 -7.53
CA TYR A 197 -3.97 19.27 -6.91
C TYR A 197 -3.56 18.35 -5.77
N LEU A 198 -2.26 18.05 -5.71
CA LEU A 198 -1.66 17.30 -4.62
C LEU A 198 -1.32 18.25 -3.48
N ILE A 199 -1.63 17.82 -2.27
CA ILE A 199 -1.34 18.53 -1.04
C ILE A 199 -0.13 17.87 -0.42
N THR A 200 0.97 18.61 -0.35
CA THR A 200 2.19 18.15 0.31
C THR A 200 2.56 19.12 1.42
N GLY A 201 3.49 18.76 2.28
CA GLY A 201 3.90 19.67 3.34
C GLY A 201 4.83 19.06 4.35
N MET A 202 4.97 19.78 5.45
CA MET A 202 5.58 19.29 6.67
C MET A 202 4.78 19.80 7.86
N SER A 203 4.53 18.92 8.82
CA SER A 203 3.97 19.24 10.13
C SER A 203 5.09 19.20 11.17
N ASP A 204 5.11 20.19 12.04
CA ASP A 204 5.79 20.12 13.33
C ASP A 204 4.75 20.13 14.47
N ALA A 205 5.21 20.19 15.72
CA ALA A 205 4.35 20.09 16.90
C ALA A 205 3.38 21.28 17.08
N GLY A 206 3.55 22.39 16.34
CA GLY A 206 2.75 23.60 16.51
C GLY A 206 2.10 24.12 15.23
N GLU A 207 2.68 23.82 14.07
CA GLU A 207 2.17 24.26 12.77
C GLU A 207 2.33 23.18 11.69
N ARG A 208 1.49 23.29 10.66
CA ARG A 208 1.57 22.50 9.44
C ARG A 208 1.69 23.42 8.25
N LYS A 209 2.85 23.38 7.58
CA LYS A 209 3.09 24.12 6.34
C LYS A 209 2.68 23.24 5.17
N LEU A 210 1.59 23.63 4.51
CA LEU A 210 0.99 22.93 3.39
C LEU A 210 1.23 23.64 2.07
N TYR A 211 1.43 22.86 1.03
CA TYR A 211 1.64 23.30 -0.34
C TYR A 211 0.59 22.64 -1.22
N LYS A 212 -0.09 23.45 -2.02
CA LYS A 212 -0.95 22.97 -3.11
C LYS A 212 -0.09 22.89 -4.35
N ASN A 213 0.01 21.71 -4.94
CA ASN A 213 0.88 21.44 -6.07
C ASN A 213 0.07 20.96 -7.27
N GLN A 214 0.47 21.42 -8.44
CA GLN A 214 0.09 20.84 -9.72
C GLN A 214 1.23 19.96 -10.21
N VAL A 215 0.91 18.83 -10.81
CA VAL A 215 1.90 18.00 -11.50
C VAL A 215 2.14 18.58 -12.89
N VAL A 216 3.41 18.87 -13.23
CA VAL A 216 3.81 19.42 -14.52
C VAL A 216 4.99 18.63 -15.05
N GLY A 217 4.72 17.71 -15.99
CA GLY A 217 5.65 16.63 -16.30
C GLY A 217 5.88 15.79 -15.04
N ASP A 218 7.11 15.37 -14.79
CA ASP A 218 7.44 14.50 -13.65
C ASP A 218 7.74 15.25 -12.35
N LYS A 219 7.24 16.49 -12.22
CA LYS A 219 7.58 17.38 -11.09
C LYS A 219 6.36 18.07 -10.49
N LEU A 220 6.45 18.28 -9.18
CA LEU A 220 5.50 19.11 -8.44
C LEU A 220 5.83 20.59 -8.63
N LYS A 221 4.86 21.34 -9.14
CA LYS A 221 4.90 22.80 -9.19
C LYS A 221 3.93 23.36 -8.15
N ARG A 222 4.47 24.07 -7.16
CA ARG A 222 3.67 24.78 -6.15
C ARG A 222 2.82 25.86 -6.82
N VAL A 223 1.51 25.83 -6.56
CA VAL A 223 0.54 26.84 -7.04
C VAL A 223 -0.04 27.68 -5.91
N ASP A 224 -0.03 27.17 -4.69
CA ASP A 224 -0.46 27.90 -3.50
C ASP A 224 0.23 27.33 -2.26
N GLN A 225 0.25 28.10 -1.16
CA GLN A 225 0.80 27.67 0.12
C GLN A 225 -0.03 28.21 1.27
N CYS A 226 -0.10 27.46 2.35
CA CYS A 226 -0.88 27.82 3.51
C CYS A 226 -0.28 27.18 4.77
N THR A 227 -0.40 27.85 5.91
CA THR A 227 0.06 27.35 7.21
C THR A 227 -1.15 27.18 8.11
N GLU A 228 -1.33 25.96 8.63
CA GLU A 228 -2.31 25.65 9.66
C GLU A 228 -1.61 25.70 11.02
N TYR A 229 -2.27 26.27 12.03
CA TYR A 229 -1.75 26.29 13.40
C TYR A 229 -2.61 25.36 14.26
N ALA A 230 -1.98 24.60 15.16
CA ALA A 230 -2.68 23.64 16.02
C ALA A 230 -3.79 24.26 16.89
N VAL A 231 -3.71 25.57 17.17
CA VAL A 231 -4.67 26.35 17.98
C VAL A 231 -5.74 27.08 17.17
N SER A 232 -5.80 26.85 15.86
CA SER A 232 -6.66 27.59 14.94
C SER A 232 -7.58 26.67 14.16
N ASP A 233 -8.89 26.94 14.18
CA ASP A 233 -9.89 26.25 13.34
C ASP A 233 -9.87 26.71 11.86
N LYS A 234 -8.86 27.51 11.48
CA LYS A 234 -8.62 27.88 10.09
C LYS A 234 -7.80 26.80 9.41
N PHE A 235 -8.50 25.95 8.68
CA PHE A 235 -7.93 24.96 7.78
C PHE A 235 -7.67 25.58 6.42
N CYS A 236 -6.61 25.14 5.76
CA CYS A 236 -6.38 25.42 4.35
C CYS A 236 -7.48 24.71 3.52
N TRP A 237 -7.72 25.09 2.25
CA TRP A 237 -8.26 24.20 1.20
C TRP A 237 -9.62 23.51 1.46
#